data_AF-A0A430V0C1-F1
#
_entry.id   AF-A0A430V0C1-F1
#
_cell.length_a   1.000
_cell.length_b   1.000
_cell.length_c   1.000
_cell.angle_alpha   90.00
_cell.angle_beta   90.00
_cell.angle_gamma   90.00
#
_symmetry.space_group_name_H-M   'P 1'
#
loop_
_entity.id
_entity.type
_entity.pdbx_description
1 polymer ?
#
loop_
_entity_poly.entity_id
_entity_poly.type
_entity_poly.pdbx_seq_one_letter_code
_entity_poly.pdbx_strand_id
1 'polypeptide(L)'
;MNPLWSRLIAQADKVAARLTELGAPKLRVVVDGKVAYWALAVPRKEDLEAHAAFPGQSASSLEAWVKDRLTLLAETWPKAQEVELLALWAGNPPRLERVVRLLTRPKEVAA
;
A
#
# COMPACT_ATOMS: atom_id res chain seq x y z
N MET A 1 4.46 16.69 -2.85
CA MET A 1 3.76 15.49 -2.37
C MET A 1 3.41 15.67 -0.90
N ASN A 2 2.21 15.26 -0.47
CA ASN A 2 1.75 15.40 0.93
C ASN A 2 2.64 14.57 1.89
N PRO A 3 3.02 15.10 3.08
CA PRO A 3 3.93 14.43 4.02
C PRO A 3 3.51 13.02 4.44
N LEU A 4 2.21 12.74 4.51
CA LEU A 4 1.66 11.42 4.83
C LEU A 4 2.08 10.39 3.78
N TRP A 5 1.89 10.73 2.50
CA TRP A 5 2.28 9.88 1.38
C TRP A 5 3.80 9.72 1.30
N SER A 6 4.56 10.81 1.45
CA SER A 6 6.02 10.74 1.50
C SER A 6 6.52 9.79 2.59
N ARG A 7 5.91 9.86 3.78
CA ARG A 7 6.25 8.98 4.90
C ARG A 7 5.85 7.52 4.66
N LEU A 8 4.74 7.27 3.97
CA LEU A 8 4.29 5.92 3.64
C LEU A 8 5.18 5.29 2.57
N ILE A 9 5.53 6.06 1.52
CA ILE A 9 6.45 5.64 0.45
C ILE A 9 7.85 5.34 1.01
N ALA A 10 8.33 6.15 1.96
CA ALA A 10 9.60 5.90 2.64
C ALA A 10 9.60 4.64 3.52
N GLN A 11 8.44 4.05 3.80
CA GLN A 11 8.28 2.79 4.53
C GLN A 11 7.87 1.62 3.62
N ALA A 12 8.02 1.78 2.30
CA ALA A 12 7.60 0.75 1.35
C ALA A 12 8.30 -0.59 1.55
N ASP A 13 9.56 -0.58 2.03
CA ASP A 13 10.32 -1.76 2.42
C ASP A 13 9.60 -2.55 3.53
N LYS A 14 9.16 -1.86 4.58
CA LYS A 14 8.43 -2.45 5.72
C LYS A 14 7.05 -2.95 5.31
N VAL A 15 6.36 -2.21 4.44
CA VAL A 15 5.07 -2.61 3.88
C VAL A 15 5.24 -3.89 3.06
N ALA A 16 6.24 -3.96 2.18
CA ALA A 16 6.54 -5.14 1.37
C ALA A 16 6.91 -6.35 2.23
N ALA A 17 7.73 -6.15 3.27
CA ALA A 17 8.08 -7.19 4.23
C ALA A 17 6.84 -7.73 4.95
N ARG A 18 5.95 -6.85 5.43
CA ARG A 18 4.71 -7.27 6.10
C ARG A 18 3.75 -7.99 5.16
N LEU A 19 3.61 -7.55 3.91
CA LEU A 19 2.80 -8.25 2.90
C LEU A 19 3.33 -9.66 2.63
N THR A 20 4.66 -9.81 2.58
CA THR A 20 5.34 -11.10 2.42
C THR A 20 5.10 -12.00 3.62
N GLU A 21 5.33 -11.50 4.83
CA GLU A 21 5.12 -12.23 6.08
C GLU A 21 3.69 -12.78 6.19
N LEU A 22 2.71 -11.97 5.78
CA LEU A 22 1.30 -12.35 5.79
C LEU A 22 0.92 -13.33 4.67
N GLY A 23 1.74 -13.48 3.63
CA GLY A 23 1.33 -14.16 2.40
C GLY A 23 0.07 -13.52 1.81
N ALA A 24 -0.01 -12.18 1.85
CA ALA A 24 -1.19 -11.43 1.47
C ALA A 24 -1.45 -11.55 -0.05
N PRO A 25 -2.60 -12.07 -0.50
CA PRO A 25 -2.87 -12.21 -1.93
C PRO A 25 -3.35 -10.90 -2.56
N LYS A 26 -3.97 -10.03 -1.76
CA LYS A 26 -4.48 -8.73 -2.22
C LYS A 26 -4.24 -7.64 -1.18
N LEU A 27 -4.15 -6.40 -1.67
CA LEU A 27 -4.02 -5.19 -0.89
C LEU A 27 -5.22 -4.26 -1.14
N ARG A 28 -5.92 -3.91 -0.07
CA ARG A 28 -6.94 -2.85 -0.05
C ARG A 28 -6.31 -1.56 0.47
N VAL A 29 -6.72 -0.44 -0.12
CA VAL A 29 -6.31 0.89 0.30
C VAL A 29 -7.52 1.68 0.74
N VAL A 30 -7.45 2.21 1.96
CA VAL A 30 -8.45 3.11 2.54
C VAL A 30 -7.80 4.46 2.77
N VAL A 31 -8.45 5.54 2.31
CA VAL A 31 -7.99 6.92 2.47
C VAL A 31 -9.13 7.72 3.08
N ASP A 32 -8.88 8.36 4.22
CA ASP A 32 -9.88 9.14 4.96
C ASP A 32 -11.21 8.36 5.19
N GLY A 33 -11.10 7.08 5.54
CA GLY A 33 -12.22 6.17 5.74
C GLY A 33 -12.93 5.67 4.47
N LYS A 34 -12.51 6.11 3.28
CA LYS A 34 -13.07 5.69 1.99
C LYS A 34 -12.18 4.65 1.34
N VAL A 35 -12.78 3.61 0.74
CA VAL A 35 -12.02 2.62 -0.03
C VAL A 35 -11.54 3.25 -1.33
N ALA A 36 -10.27 3.66 -1.36
CA ALA A 36 -9.62 4.22 -2.55
C ALA A 36 -9.28 3.14 -3.58
N TYR A 37 -8.95 1.94 -3.10
CA TYR A 37 -8.79 0.77 -3.96
C TYR A 37 -9.24 -0.50 -3.25
N TRP A 38 -10.10 -1.29 -3.92
CA TRP A 38 -10.75 -2.44 -3.28
C TRP A 38 -9.82 -3.61 -3.02
N ALA A 39 -9.04 -4.04 -4.03
CA ALA A 39 -8.25 -5.27 -3.97
C ALA A 39 -7.16 -5.35 -5.06
N LEU A 40 -6.02 -4.69 -4.87
CA LEU A 40 -4.84 -4.83 -5.74
C LEU A 40 -4.29 -6.24 -5.58
N ALA A 41 -4.06 -6.97 -6.67
CA ALA A 41 -3.32 -8.22 -6.60
C ALA A 41 -1.88 -7.92 -6.15
N VAL A 42 -1.44 -8.56 -5.07
CA VAL A 42 -0.04 -8.46 -4.62
C VAL A 42 0.76 -9.39 -5.54
N PRO A 43 1.72 -8.85 -6.32
CA PRO A 43 2.48 -9.68 -7.25
C PRO A 43 3.39 -10.64 -6.50
N ARG A 44 3.58 -11.84 -7.06
CA ARG A 44 4.55 -12.79 -6.51
C ARG A 44 5.97 -12.39 -6.92
N LYS A 45 6.95 -12.94 -6.23
CA LYS A 45 8.36 -12.70 -6.55
C LYS A 45 8.67 -13.12 -7.99
N GLU A 46 8.15 -14.27 -8.42
CA GLU A 46 8.37 -14.81 -9.76
C GLU A 46 7.77 -13.89 -10.85
N ASP A 47 6.60 -13.30 -10.58
CA ASP A 47 5.94 -12.37 -11.51
C ASP A 47 6.76 -11.07 -11.69
N LEU A 48 7.37 -10.59 -10.59
CA LEU A 48 8.21 -9.39 -10.59
C LEU A 48 9.55 -9.63 -11.29
N GLU A 49 10.17 -10.78 -11.06
CA GLU A 49 11.40 -11.21 -11.75
C GLU A 49 11.15 -11.37 -13.25
N ALA A 50 10.02 -11.97 -13.64
CA ALA A 50 9.62 -12.08 -15.03
C ALA A 50 9.36 -10.71 -15.69
N HIS A 51 8.74 -9.77 -14.98
CA HIS A 51 8.54 -8.39 -15.47
C HIS A 51 9.87 -7.63 -15.63
N ALA A 52 10.80 -7.79 -14.69
CA ALA A 52 12.10 -7.11 -14.73
C ALA A 52 13.01 -7.60 -15.87
N ALA A 53 12.74 -8.77 -16.43
CA ALA A 53 13.46 -9.30 -17.59
C ALA A 53 13.17 -8.54 -18.90
N PHE A 54 12.13 -7.69 -18.93
CA PHE A 54 11.79 -6.90 -20.11
C PHE A 54 12.38 -5.48 -20.04
N PRO A 55 13.06 -5.00 -21.10
CA PRO A 55 13.61 -3.64 -21.13
C PRO A 55 12.55 -2.58 -20.88
N GLY A 56 12.77 -1.70 -19.89
CA GLY A 56 11.91 -0.56 -19.60
C GLY A 56 10.85 -0.77 -18.51
N GLN A 57 10.83 -1.89 -17.79
CA GLN A 57 9.89 -2.13 -16.69
C GLN A 57 10.57 -2.04 -15.30
N SER A 58 9.96 -1.27 -14.37
CA SER A 58 10.60 -0.78 -13.14
C SER A 58 10.33 -1.58 -11.86
N ALA A 59 9.33 -2.46 -11.83
CA ALA A 59 8.97 -3.17 -10.60
C ALA A 59 9.78 -4.46 -10.44
N SER A 60 11.10 -4.35 -10.22
CA SER A 60 11.98 -5.50 -9.97
C SER A 60 11.86 -6.08 -8.57
N SER A 61 11.03 -5.49 -7.71
CA SER A 61 10.78 -5.96 -6.35
C SER A 61 9.39 -5.56 -5.84
N LEU A 62 8.93 -6.24 -4.79
CA LEU A 62 7.65 -5.91 -4.16
C LEU A 62 7.69 -4.50 -3.53
N GLU A 63 8.85 -4.07 -3.02
CA GLU A 63 9.05 -2.70 -2.56
C GLU A 63 8.85 -1.68 -3.69
N ALA A 64 9.46 -1.91 -4.86
CA ALA A 64 9.29 -1.03 -6.01
C ALA A 64 7.82 -0.98 -6.46
N TRP A 65 7.14 -2.13 -6.51
CA TRP A 65 5.71 -2.18 -6.78
C TRP A 65 4.90 -1.37 -5.75
N VAL A 66 5.19 -1.50 -4.45
CA VAL A 66 4.51 -0.71 -3.40
C VAL A 66 4.76 0.78 -3.62
N LYS A 67 6.00 1.21 -3.89
CA LYS A 67 6.35 2.62 -4.15
C LYS A 67 5.57 3.19 -5.33
N ASP A 68 5.52 2.46 -6.44
CA ASP A 68 4.80 2.88 -7.65
C ASP A 68 3.30 3.05 -7.36
N ARG A 69 2.68 2.07 -6.68
CA ARG A 69 1.24 2.15 -6.34
C ARG A 69 0.94 3.31 -5.39
N LEU A 70 1.77 3.51 -4.37
CA LEU A 70 1.59 4.61 -3.43
C LEU A 70 1.80 5.98 -4.09
N THR A 71 2.71 6.10 -5.05
CA THR A 71 2.95 7.33 -5.79
C THR A 71 1.72 7.71 -6.62
N LEU A 72 1.14 6.76 -7.37
CA LEU A 72 -0.10 6.98 -8.13
C LEU A 72 -1.28 7.35 -7.22
N LEU A 73 -1.38 6.73 -6.05
CA LEU A 73 -2.43 7.05 -5.08
C LEU A 73 -2.23 8.45 -4.47
N ALA A 74 -0.98 8.87 -4.25
CA ALA A 74 -0.65 10.19 -3.73
C ALA A 74 -1.05 11.32 -4.70
N GLU A 75 -0.93 11.08 -6.01
CA GLU A 75 -1.40 12.00 -7.05
C GLU A 75 -2.93 12.13 -7.06
N THR A 76 -3.62 11.01 -6.84
CA THR A 76 -5.10 10.96 -6.81
C THR A 76 -5.67 11.54 -5.52
N TRP A 77 -4.98 11.37 -4.39
CA TRP A 77 -5.41 11.81 -3.05
C TRP A 77 -4.42 12.77 -2.40
N PRO A 78 -4.14 13.94 -3.01
CA PRO A 78 -3.07 14.82 -2.56
C PRO A 78 -3.33 15.42 -1.17
N LYS A 79 -4.58 15.41 -0.70
CA LYS A 79 -5.02 16.00 0.58
C LYS A 79 -5.32 14.98 1.68
N ALA A 80 -4.98 13.70 1.47
CA ALA A 80 -5.22 12.63 2.45
C ALA A 80 -4.72 13.00 3.85
N GLN A 81 -5.56 12.79 4.86
CA GLN A 81 -5.22 12.96 6.27
C GLN A 81 -4.97 11.61 6.95
N GLU A 82 -5.55 10.55 6.42
CA GLU A 82 -5.37 9.18 6.88
C GLU A 82 -5.22 8.23 5.69
N VAL A 83 -4.28 7.28 5.81
CA VAL A 83 -4.13 6.17 4.87
C VAL A 83 -3.98 4.88 5.66
N GLU A 84 -4.78 3.88 5.30
CA GLU A 84 -4.70 2.52 5.83
C GLU A 84 -4.55 1.53 4.67
N LEU A 85 -3.54 0.66 4.80
CA LEU A 85 -3.31 -0.47 3.92
C LEU A 85 -3.74 -1.75 4.64
N LEU A 86 -4.61 -2.52 3.98
CA LEU A 86 -5.14 -3.77 4.52
C LEU A 86 -4.79 -4.93 3.57
N ALA A 87 -4.15 -5.97 4.09
CA ALA A 87 -4.09 -7.26 3.43
C ALA A 87 -5.50 -7.86 3.38
N LEU A 88 -5.87 -8.44 2.25
CA LEU A 88 -7.21 -8.92 1.96
C LEU A 88 -7.14 -10.36 1.43
N TRP A 89 -7.87 -11.26 2.06
CA TRP A 89 -8.12 -12.62 1.57
C TRP A 89 -9.60 -12.78 1.21
N ALA A 90 -9.86 -13.62 0.20
CA ALA A 90 -11.22 -14.01 -0.15
C ALA A 90 -11.89 -14.76 1.01
N GLY A 91 -13.22 -14.67 1.09
CA GLY A 91 -14.02 -15.27 2.15
C GLY A 91 -15.36 -14.57 2.29
N ASN A 92 -16.25 -15.11 3.14
CA ASN A 92 -17.51 -14.47 3.52
C ASN A 92 -17.71 -14.52 5.05
N PRO A 93 -17.44 -13.43 5.78
CA PRO A 93 -16.89 -12.17 5.29
C PRO A 93 -15.41 -12.30 4.86
N PRO A 94 -14.91 -11.38 4.01
CA PRO A 94 -13.49 -11.36 3.66
C PRO A 94 -12.63 -11.11 4.89
N ARG A 95 -11.49 -11.81 5.00
CA ARG A 95 -10.49 -11.53 6.04
C ARG A 95 -9.72 -10.28 5.64
N LEU A 96 -9.64 -9.33 6.56
CA LEU A 96 -8.82 -8.13 6.45
C LEU A 96 -7.80 -8.12 7.58
N GLU A 97 -6.56 -7.79 7.25
CA GLU A 97 -5.52 -7.59 8.26
C GLU A 97 -4.76 -6.30 7.97
N ARG A 98 -4.52 -5.50 9.01
CA ARG A 98 -3.83 -4.22 8.86
C ARG A 98 -2.35 -4.45 8.56
N VAL A 99 -1.90 -3.85 7.46
CA VAL A 99 -0.48 -3.80 7.08
C VAL A 99 0.15 -2.55 7.68
N VAL A 100 -0.49 -1.39 7.49
CA VAL A 100 -0.05 -0.12 8.07
C VAL A 100 -1.22 0.86 8.10
N ARG A 101 -1.20 1.76 9.09
CA ARG A 101 -2.10 2.91 9.17
C ARG A 101 -1.29 4.14 9.56
N LEU A 102 -1.40 5.21 8.79
CA LEU A 102 -0.77 6.49 9.07
C LEU A 102 -1.81 7.60 9.06
N LEU A 103 -1.57 8.62 9.89
CA LEU A 103 -2.38 9.82 10.01
C LEU A 103 -1.50 11.06 10.13
N THR A 104 -1.95 12.21 9.62
CA THR A 104 -1.27 13.51 9.67
C THR A 104 -1.27 14.10 11.09
N ARG A 105 -0.47 13.51 11.99
CA ARG A 105 -0.41 13.80 13.45
C ARG A 105 -1.76 13.62 14.17
N PRO A 106 -1.75 13.27 15.47
CA PRO A 106 -2.98 13.35 16.23
C PRO A 106 -3.37 14.83 16.26
N LYS A 107 -4.60 15.13 15.84
CA LYS A 107 -5.25 16.38 16.23
C LYS A 107 -5.05 16.49 17.75
N GLU A 108 -4.38 17.53 18.24
CA GLU A 108 -4.36 17.81 19.67
C GLU A 108 -5.79 17.67 20.17
N VAL A 109 -5.99 16.77 21.12
CA VAL A 109 -7.22 16.74 21.90
C VAL A 109 -7.24 18.09 22.58
N ALA A 110 -8.09 18.99 22.09
CA ALA A 110 -8.39 20.23 22.77
C ALA A 110 -8.91 19.83 24.16
N ALA A 111 -8.08 20.08 25.18
CA ALA A 111 -8.46 20.04 26.58
C ALA A 111 -9.26 21.29 26.93
#